data_AF-A0AAV2J7I7-F1
#
_entry.id   AF-A0AAV2J7I7-F1
#
_cell.length_a   1.000
_cell.length_b   1.000
_cell.length_c   1.000
_cell.angle_alpha   90.00
_cell.angle_beta   90.00
_cell.angle_gamma   90.00
#
_symmetry.space_group_name_H-M   'P 1'
#
loop_
_entity.id
_entity.type
_entity.pdbx_description
1 polymer ?
#
loop_
_entity_poly.entity_id
_entity_poly.type
_entity_poly.pdbx_seq_one_letter_code
_entity_poly.pdbx_strand_id
1 'polypeptide(L)'
;MFIASGSVSQTCSREKRQEFYNRLKDLYLKWMQPEKKTKEQLGEALVLEQFYRSLSPELRVWVKERNPTSGREAAELVENFLSARRGPKIFRLERMSRSSASEGHKEWQKEGLG
;
A
#
# COMPACT_ATOMS: atom_id res chain seq x y z
N MET A 1 -3.29 4.57 -14.31
CA MET A 1 -4.49 5.40 -14.17
C MET A 1 -5.60 4.70 -14.95
N PHE A 2 -6.04 3.53 -14.46
CA PHE A 2 -7.22 2.85 -14.95
C PHE A 2 -8.43 3.54 -14.32
N ILE A 3 -8.98 4.48 -15.06
CA ILE A 3 -10.29 5.07 -14.80
C ILE A 3 -11.11 4.82 -16.06
N ALA A 4 -12.02 3.86 -15.97
CA ALA A 4 -13.33 4.00 -16.60
C ALA A 4 -14.37 4.21 -15.50
N SER A 5 -14.12 5.17 -14.60
CA SER A 5 -15.16 5.78 -13.76
C SER A 5 -15.86 6.83 -14.61
N GLY A 6 -16.58 6.38 -15.63
CA GLY A 6 -17.53 7.19 -16.37
C GLY A 6 -18.86 6.46 -16.28
N SER A 7 -19.84 7.07 -15.61
CA SER A 7 -21.21 6.60 -15.61
C SER A 7 -21.65 6.41 -17.06
N VAL A 8 -21.81 5.15 -17.52
CA VAL A 8 -22.32 4.88 -18.88
C VAL A 8 -23.83 5.06 -18.84
N SER A 9 -24.26 6.30 -18.75
CA SER A 9 -25.56 6.71 -19.24
C SER A 9 -25.38 7.03 -20.73
N GLN A 10 -25.24 6.00 -21.56
CA GLN A 10 -25.20 6.20 -23.01
C GLN A 10 -26.06 5.12 -23.68
N THR A 11 -27.32 5.49 -23.93
CA THR A 11 -28.21 4.74 -24.81
C THR A 11 -27.61 4.75 -26.22
N CYS A 12 -27.33 3.57 -26.78
CA CYS A 12 -26.61 3.47 -28.04
C CYS A 12 -27.21 2.42 -28.98
N SER A 13 -27.54 2.89 -30.20
CA SER A 13 -27.75 2.07 -31.39
C SER A 13 -26.59 1.08 -31.58
N ARG A 14 -26.88 -0.04 -32.25
CA ARG A 14 -25.98 -1.20 -32.42
C ARG A 14 -24.59 -0.82 -32.98
N GLU A 15 -24.51 0.18 -33.85
CA GLU A 15 -23.25 0.70 -34.43
C GLU A 15 -22.33 1.30 -33.36
N LYS A 16 -22.87 2.14 -32.47
CA LYS A 16 -22.08 2.76 -31.39
C LYS A 16 -21.56 1.76 -30.36
N ARG A 17 -22.25 0.62 -30.14
CA ARG A 17 -21.78 -0.41 -29.19
C ARG A 17 -20.57 -1.18 -29.71
N GLN A 18 -20.55 -1.51 -31.00
CA GLN A 18 -19.42 -2.24 -31.59
C GLN A 18 -18.18 -1.35 -31.67
N GLU A 19 -18.34 -0.09 -32.06
CA GLU A 19 -17.26 0.90 -32.07
C GLU A 19 -16.68 1.12 -30.66
N PHE A 20 -17.54 1.24 -29.66
CA PHE A 20 -17.10 1.37 -28.27
C PHE A 20 -16.31 0.16 -27.79
N TYR A 21 -16.80 -1.06 -28.08
CA TYR A 21 -16.06 -2.28 -27.77
C TYR A 21 -14.69 -2.33 -28.45
N ASN A 22 -14.62 -2.02 -29.75
CA ASN A 22 -13.35 -1.99 -30.48
C ASN A 22 -12.38 -0.98 -29.86
N ARG A 23 -12.86 0.21 -29.48
CA ARG A 23 -12.05 1.22 -28.78
C ARG A 23 -11.55 0.73 -27.42
N LEU A 24 -12.38 0.04 -26.64
CA LEU A 24 -11.96 -0.56 -25.37
C LEU A 24 -10.89 -1.64 -25.59
N LYS A 25 -11.08 -2.49 -26.61
CA LYS A 25 -10.10 -3.52 -26.99
C LYS A 25 -8.75 -2.90 -27.37
N ASP A 26 -8.75 -1.85 -28.18
CA ASP A 26 -7.53 -1.14 -28.57
C ASP A 26 -6.79 -0.53 -27.37
N LEU A 27 -7.53 0.05 -26.43
CA LEU A 27 -6.96 0.59 -25.19
C LEU A 27 -6.34 -0.53 -24.34
N TYR A 28 -7.03 -1.65 -24.18
CA TYR A 28 -6.51 -2.82 -23.47
C TYR A 28 -5.19 -3.31 -24.09
N LEU A 29 -5.14 -3.48 -25.42
CA LEU A 29 -3.92 -3.93 -26.11
C LEU A 29 -2.76 -2.94 -25.92
N LYS A 30 -3.02 -1.64 -26.03
CA LYS A 30 -1.99 -0.59 -25.84
C LYS A 30 -1.45 -0.53 -24.41
N TRP A 31 -2.33 -0.64 -23.41
CA TRP A 31 -1.94 -0.49 -22.00
C TRP A 31 -1.34 -1.75 -21.41
N MET A 32 -1.92 -2.90 -21.72
CA MET A 32 -1.52 -4.18 -21.13
C MET A 32 -0.40 -4.84 -21.94
N GLN A 33 -0.40 -4.69 -23.28
CA GLN A 33 0.51 -5.41 -24.18
C GLN A 33 0.51 -6.92 -23.89
N PRO A 34 -0.66 -7.57 -23.90
CA PRO A 34 -0.81 -8.98 -23.52
C PRO A 34 0.00 -9.93 -24.41
N GLU A 35 0.45 -9.52 -25.59
CA GLU A 35 1.33 -10.29 -26.47
C GLU A 35 2.75 -10.44 -25.90
N LYS A 36 3.16 -9.54 -24.98
CA LYS A 36 4.51 -9.50 -24.40
C LYS A 36 4.55 -9.90 -22.94
N LYS A 37 3.38 -10.08 -22.30
CA LYS A 37 3.26 -10.29 -20.85
C LYS A 37 2.38 -11.48 -20.54
N THR A 38 2.78 -12.27 -19.55
CA THR A 38 1.93 -13.34 -19.03
C THR A 38 0.75 -12.77 -18.24
N LYS A 39 -0.30 -13.57 -18.01
CA LYS A 39 -1.45 -13.19 -17.20
C LYS A 39 -1.03 -12.73 -15.80
N GLU A 40 -0.02 -13.36 -15.23
CA GLU A 40 0.53 -13.06 -13.91
C GLU A 40 1.22 -11.69 -13.92
N GLN A 41 2.02 -11.40 -14.96
CA GLN A 41 2.67 -10.09 -15.11
C GLN A 41 1.65 -8.95 -15.32
N LEU A 42 0.57 -9.22 -16.06
CA LEU A 42 -0.55 -8.29 -16.18
C LEU A 42 -1.26 -8.07 -14.83
N GLY A 43 -1.48 -9.13 -14.08
CA GLY A 43 -2.03 -9.08 -12.72
C GLY A 43 -1.18 -8.23 -11.79
N GLU A 44 0.14 -8.46 -11.76
CA GLU A 44 1.07 -7.68 -10.94
C GLU A 44 1.07 -6.20 -11.29
N ALA A 45 0.99 -5.86 -12.58
CA ALA A 45 0.89 -4.47 -13.02
C ALA A 45 -0.39 -3.78 -12.50
N LEU A 46 -1.51 -4.49 -12.49
CA LEU A 46 -2.78 -3.99 -11.95
C LEU A 46 -2.74 -3.85 -10.43
N VAL A 47 -2.20 -4.85 -9.73
CA VAL A 47 -2.02 -4.81 -8.27
C VAL A 47 -1.16 -3.62 -7.88
N LEU A 48 -0.04 -3.41 -8.57
CA LEU A 48 0.86 -2.29 -8.31
C LEU A 48 0.19 -0.93 -8.59
N GLU A 49 -0.59 -0.81 -9.67
CA GLU A 49 -1.33 0.42 -9.96
C GLU A 49 -2.37 0.74 -8.89
N GLN A 50 -3.12 -0.28 -8.44
CA GLN A 50 -4.11 -0.11 -7.38
C GLN A 50 -3.44 0.19 -6.03
N PHE A 51 -2.30 -0.45 -5.75
CA PHE A 51 -1.49 -0.16 -4.57
C PHE A 51 -1.10 1.32 -4.53
N TYR A 52 -0.56 1.87 -5.62
CA TYR A 52 -0.23 3.29 -5.69
C TYR A 52 -1.43 4.20 -5.41
N ARG A 53 -2.65 3.84 -5.82
CA ARG A 53 -3.86 4.63 -5.56
C ARG A 53 -4.24 4.67 -4.09
N SER A 54 -3.95 3.61 -3.33
CA SER A 54 -4.18 3.56 -1.89
C SER A 54 -3.18 4.39 -1.06
N LEU A 55 -2.02 4.73 -1.62
CA LEU A 55 -1.00 5.50 -0.91
C LEU A 55 -1.32 7.00 -0.86
N SER A 56 -0.90 7.66 0.22
CA SER A 56 -0.86 9.13 0.31
C SER A 56 0.06 9.70 -0.78
N PRO A 57 -0.14 10.96 -1.21
CA PRO A 57 0.66 11.56 -2.28
C PRO A 57 2.17 11.47 -2.05
N GLU A 58 2.62 11.70 -0.82
CA GLU A 58 4.04 11.72 -0.44
C GLU A 58 4.65 10.31 -0.52
N LEU A 59 3.95 9.30 0.04
CA LEU A 59 4.36 7.91 -0.04
C LEU A 59 4.38 7.42 -1.49
N ARG A 60 3.38 7.80 -2.28
CA ARG A 60 3.29 7.41 -3.68
C ARG A 60 4.49 7.90 -4.49
N VAL A 61 4.89 9.16 -4.32
CA VAL A 61 6.08 9.72 -4.99
C VAL A 61 7.32 8.94 -4.57
N TRP A 62 7.52 8.79 -3.26
CA TRP A 62 8.70 8.13 -2.70
C TRP A 62 8.86 6.67 -3.14
N VAL A 63 7.76 5.90 -3.22
CA VAL A 63 7.79 4.51 -3.70
C VAL A 63 8.06 4.47 -5.20
N LYS A 64 7.45 5.36 -6.00
CA LYS A 64 7.66 5.39 -7.45
C LYS A 64 9.09 5.70 -7.84
N GLU A 65 9.77 6.58 -7.11
CA GLU A 65 11.20 6.89 -7.33
C GLU A 65 12.13 5.68 -7.17
N ARG A 66 11.69 4.65 -6.45
CA ARG A 66 12.42 3.40 -6.25
C ARG A 66 12.10 2.33 -7.30
N ASN A 67 11.14 2.61 -8.18
CA ASN A 67 10.78 1.79 -9.33
C ASN A 67 10.61 0.29 -9.03
N PRO A 68 9.74 -0.08 -8.06
CA PRO A 68 9.52 -1.48 -7.71
C PRO A 68 8.93 -2.26 -8.90
N THR A 69 9.34 -3.51 -9.02
CA THR A 69 8.95 -4.43 -10.08
C THR A 69 7.67 -5.21 -9.77
N SER A 70 7.25 -5.25 -8.50
CA SER A 70 6.07 -5.97 -8.03
C SER A 70 5.30 -5.19 -6.95
N GLY A 71 4.02 -5.55 -6.76
CA GLY A 71 3.21 -4.99 -5.68
C GLY A 71 3.78 -5.30 -4.29
N ARG A 72 4.37 -6.50 -4.13
CA ARG A 72 5.02 -6.91 -2.89
C ARG A 72 6.22 -6.04 -2.54
N GLU A 73 7.11 -5.82 -3.50
CA GLU A 73 8.29 -4.95 -3.32
C GLU A 73 7.86 -3.52 -2.93
N ALA A 74 6.82 -2.99 -3.58
CA ALA A 74 6.26 -1.69 -3.25
C ALA A 74 5.72 -1.64 -1.80
N ALA A 75 5.08 -2.70 -1.32
CA ALA A 75 4.59 -2.80 0.05
C ALA A 75 5.74 -2.82 1.07
N GLU A 76 6.78 -3.62 0.84
CA GLU A 76 7.98 -3.69 1.68
C GLU A 76 8.67 -2.31 1.78
N LEU A 77 8.76 -1.58 0.67
CA LEU A 77 9.27 -0.22 0.63
C LEU A 77 8.48 0.73 1.54
N VAL A 78 7.14 0.68 1.50
CA VAL A 78 6.27 1.50 2.37
C VAL A 78 6.49 1.14 3.83
N GLU A 79 6.55 -0.15 4.17
CA GLU A 79 6.78 -0.59 5.54
C GLU A 79 8.13 -0.10 6.08
N ASN A 80 9.17 -0.14 5.27
CA ASN A 80 10.49 0.37 5.62
C ASN A 80 10.46 1.89 5.89
N PHE A 81 9.79 2.65 5.02
CA PHE A 81 9.63 4.10 5.21
C PHE A 81 8.87 4.43 6.51
N LEU A 82 7.77 3.72 6.78
CA LEU A 82 6.98 3.92 8.00
C LEU A 82 7.74 3.51 9.26
N SER A 83 8.54 2.45 9.18
CA SER A 83 9.36 1.98 10.29
C SER A 83 10.47 2.98 10.62
N ALA A 84 11.13 3.55 9.61
CA ALA A 84 12.13 4.60 9.81
C ALA A 84 11.55 5.84 10.50
N ARG A 85 10.33 6.26 10.13
CA ARG A 85 9.65 7.41 10.77
C ARG A 85 9.14 7.15 12.19
N ARG A 86 8.87 5.89 12.55
CA ARG A 86 8.38 5.50 13.88
C ARG A 86 9.50 5.35 14.92
N GLY A 87 10.77 5.39 14.49
CA GLY A 87 11.94 5.09 15.32
C GLY A 87 12.11 3.57 15.60
N PRO A 88 13.26 3.14 16.13
CA PRO A 88 13.51 1.73 16.42
C PRO A 88 12.47 1.17 17.40
N LYS A 89 11.87 0.01 17.10
CA LYS A 89 10.88 -0.65 17.98
C LYS A 89 11.39 -0.89 19.40
N ILE A 90 12.71 -1.01 19.58
CA ILE A 90 13.38 -1.18 20.88
C ILE A 90 13.02 -0.03 21.86
N PHE A 91 12.97 1.22 21.39
CA PHE A 91 12.63 2.37 22.22
C PHE A 91 11.15 2.40 22.67
N ARG A 92 10.26 1.60 22.06
CA ARG A 92 8.85 1.53 22.47
C ARG A 92 8.61 0.44 23.51
N LEU A 93 9.24 -0.72 23.35
CA LEU A 93 9.18 -1.80 24.34
C LEU A 93 9.89 -1.42 25.65
N GLU A 94 11.02 -0.73 25.59
CA GLU A 94 11.77 -0.34 26.79
C GLU A 94 11.03 0.72 27.64
N ARG A 95 10.18 1.53 27.02
CA ARG A 95 9.32 2.50 27.71
C ARG A 95 8.18 1.80 28.45
N MET A 96 7.66 0.72 27.88
CA MET A 96 6.60 -0.08 28.49
C MET A 96 7.14 -0.95 29.63
N SER A 97 8.37 -1.45 29.53
CA SER A 97 9.02 -2.25 30.58
C SER A 97 9.49 -1.42 31.78
N ARG A 98 9.85 -0.14 31.60
CA ARG A 98 10.18 0.77 32.71
C ARG A 98 8.95 1.19 33.52
N SER A 99 7.78 1.29 32.89
CA SER A 99 6.53 1.65 33.56
C SER A 99 5.96 0.52 34.42
N SER A 100 6.26 -0.75 34.11
CA SER A 100 5.88 -1.90 34.96
C SER A 100 6.86 -2.17 36.11
N ALA A 101 7.98 -1.46 36.19
CA ALA A 101 9.01 -1.66 37.22
C ALA A 101 8.92 -0.67 38.40
N SER A 102 7.95 0.24 38.42
CA SER A 102 7.79 1.24 39.50
C SER A 102 6.70 0.92 40.54
N GLU A 103 5.96 -0.18 40.41
CA GLU A 103 4.97 -0.63 41.41
C GLU A 103 5.51 -1.87 42.14
N GLY A 104 6.46 -1.67 43.05
CA GLY A 104 6.97 -2.82 43.82
C GLY A 104 8.02 -2.53 44.89
N HIS A 105 8.17 -1.30 45.37
CA HIS A 105 9.18 -1.01 46.39
C HIS A 105 8.71 0.01 47.44
N LYS A 106 7.73 -0.37 48.26
CA LYS A 106 7.46 0.24 49.58
C LYS A 106 6.83 -0.76 50.55
N GLU A 107 7.56 -1.80 50.94
CA GLU A 107 7.16 -2.66 52.05
C GLU A 107 8.42 -3.26 52.70
N TRP A 108 9.16 -2.48 53.51
CA TRP A 108 10.12 -2.95 54.55
C TRP A 108 10.60 -1.78 55.43
N GLN A 109 9.71 -0.98 56.02
CA GLN A 109 10.12 0.05 57.01
C GLN A 109 9.20 0.17 58.23
N LYS A 110 8.69 -0.96 58.75
CA LYS A 110 8.12 -0.98 60.10
C LYS A 110 8.32 -2.32 60.80
N GLU A 111 9.56 -2.76 60.97
CA GLU A 111 9.91 -3.60 62.13
C GLU A 111 11.34 -3.25 62.56
N GLY A 112 11.49 -2.76 63.78
CA GLY A 112 12.78 -2.47 64.39
C GLY A 112 13.01 -0.98 64.64
N LEU A 113 12.52 -0.50 65.78
CA LEU A 113 13.27 0.34 66.73
C LEU A 113 12.36 0.74 67.91
N GLY A 114 12.66 0.16 69.08
CA GLY A 114 12.48 0.77 70.41
C GLY A 114 11.07 0.90 70.94
#